data_AF-A0A2A5HJC5-F1
#
_entry.id   AF-A0A2A5HJC5-F1
#
_cell.length_a   1.000
_cell.length_b   1.000
_cell.length_c   1.000
_cell.angle_alpha   90.00
_cell.angle_beta   90.00
_cell.angle_gamma   90.00
#
_symmetry.space_group_name_H-M   'P 1'
#
loop_
_entity.id
_entity.type
_entity.pdbx_description
1 polymer ?
#
loop_
_entity_poly.entity_id
_entity_poly.type
_entity_poly.pdbx_seq_one_letter_code
_entity_poly.pdbx_strand_id
1 'polypeptide(L)'
;MATLKAPAEIEIYGPWLITESELESLHEIVEKIEDILQSVYKSDKTPKRVVVKSKKGASIEDNTILGIIKDEKIEDFNPSELLVEINKGEFKFKLEITSEDTGCFYTNHNIEDVKLSQDIRHEIRKWIRKNQPSWVHEKWASTYQLIIIFSLILTIIGTSMLDKSISRLDAYQSQLKIESHELLSSGINNDNISKAVNILLQYQTSYIPKDFSYIQDPENNISSIWLAWLICSVVILIKPRTIIGLGKKKIWAQFYKKWIYLVGAIILGVIIGLCTDFIKSLTIIT
;
A
#
# COMPACT_ATOMS: atom_id res chain seq x y z
N MET A 1 -48.34 -4.37 17.97
CA MET A 1 -47.64 -3.34 17.17
C MET A 1 -46.19 -3.78 17.03
N ALA A 2 -45.68 -3.98 15.82
CA ALA A 2 -44.27 -4.30 15.59
C ALA A 2 -43.52 -2.99 15.31
N THR A 3 -42.65 -2.58 16.22
CA THR A 3 -41.73 -1.45 16.03
C THR A 3 -40.48 -1.96 15.32
N LEU A 4 -40.29 -1.54 14.07
CA LEU A 4 -39.09 -1.87 13.30
C LEU A 4 -37.90 -1.06 13.85
N LYS A 5 -37.06 -1.67 14.68
CA LYS A 5 -35.78 -1.07 15.09
C LYS A 5 -34.80 -1.19 13.93
N ALA A 6 -34.64 -0.12 13.15
CA ALA A 6 -33.59 -0.04 12.15
C ALA A 6 -32.22 -0.18 12.86
N PRO A 7 -31.26 -0.95 12.34
CA PRO A 7 -29.97 -1.10 12.99
C PRO A 7 -29.32 0.27 13.10
N ALA A 8 -29.02 0.69 14.33
CA ALA A 8 -28.38 1.96 14.65
C ALA A 8 -26.85 1.89 14.48
N GLU A 9 -26.32 0.68 14.39
CA GLU A 9 -24.90 0.41 14.37
C GLU A 9 -24.32 0.55 12.96
N ILE A 10 -23.21 1.27 12.85
CA ILE A 10 -22.42 1.40 11.63
C ILE A 10 -21.01 1.00 12.00
N GLU A 11 -20.47 -0.01 11.33
CA GLU A 11 -19.09 -0.45 11.46
C GLU A 11 -18.42 -0.36 10.09
N ILE A 12 -17.32 0.38 10.01
CA ILE A 12 -16.55 0.54 8.77
C ILE A 12 -15.07 0.28 9.04
N TYR A 13 -14.53 -0.71 8.34
CA TYR A 13 -13.13 -1.10 8.45
C TYR A 13 -12.21 -0.07 7.78
N GLY A 14 -11.02 0.11 8.36
CA GLY A 14 -10.01 1.03 7.87
C GLY A 14 -9.21 0.49 6.66
N PRO A 15 -8.08 1.14 6.33
CA PRO A 15 -7.26 1.98 7.20
C PRO A 15 -7.70 3.46 7.27
N TRP A 16 -8.00 3.98 8.46
CA TRP A 16 -8.35 5.38 8.70
C TRP A 16 -7.10 6.21 9.00
N LEU A 17 -6.73 7.15 8.13
CA LEU A 17 -5.61 8.06 8.36
C LEU A 17 -6.11 9.41 8.85
N ILE A 18 -6.46 9.48 10.14
CA ILE A 18 -7.11 10.66 10.72
C ILE A 18 -6.05 11.64 11.20
N THR A 19 -5.87 12.71 10.46
CA THR A 19 -5.02 13.86 10.82
C THR A 19 -5.73 14.79 11.80
N GLU A 20 -4.97 15.69 12.41
CA GLU A 20 -5.50 16.72 13.32
C GLU A 20 -6.64 17.54 12.69
N SER A 21 -6.49 17.99 11.44
CA SER A 21 -7.56 18.71 10.72
C SER A 21 -8.83 17.87 10.52
N GLU A 22 -8.69 16.55 10.42
CA GLU A 22 -9.85 15.66 10.31
C GLU A 22 -10.50 15.43 11.68
N LEU A 23 -9.73 15.44 12.76
CA LEU A 23 -10.25 15.46 14.14
C LEU A 23 -10.97 16.77 14.47
N GLU A 24 -10.46 17.90 14.00
CA GLU A 24 -11.15 19.20 14.08
C GLU A 24 -12.49 19.15 13.32
N SER A 25 -12.49 18.60 12.10
CA SER A 25 -13.75 18.43 11.35
C SER A 25 -14.70 17.43 12.02
N LEU A 26 -14.17 16.42 12.73
CA LEU A 26 -14.98 15.48 13.51
C LEU A 26 -15.59 16.17 14.73
N HIS A 27 -14.84 17.06 15.37
CA HIS A 27 -15.34 17.90 16.47
C HIS A 27 -16.55 18.71 16.03
N GLU A 28 -16.49 19.39 14.88
CA GLU A 28 -17.63 20.15 14.34
C GLU A 28 -18.89 19.27 14.15
N ILE A 29 -18.72 18.01 13.73
CA ILE A 29 -19.84 17.08 13.57
C ILE A 29 -20.41 16.67 14.93
N VAL A 30 -19.54 16.43 15.91
CA VAL A 30 -19.95 16.11 17.28
C VAL A 30 -20.70 17.29 17.92
N GLU A 31 -20.24 18.52 17.74
CA GLU A 31 -20.96 19.73 18.19
C GLU A 31 -22.34 19.85 17.52
N LYS A 32 -22.44 19.62 16.21
CA LYS A 32 -23.73 19.62 15.52
C LYS A 32 -24.68 18.56 16.06
N ILE A 33 -24.20 17.36 16.35
CA ILE A 33 -25.01 16.29 16.94
C ILE A 33 -25.51 16.74 18.32
N GLU A 34 -24.65 17.36 19.12
CA GLU A 34 -25.00 17.92 20.42
C GLU A 34 -26.08 19.01 20.31
N ASP A 35 -25.93 19.95 19.37
CA ASP A 35 -26.92 20.99 19.09
C ASP A 35 -28.28 20.41 18.69
N ILE A 36 -28.29 19.40 17.82
CA ILE A 36 -29.51 18.71 17.42
C ILE A 36 -30.17 18.06 18.65
N LEU A 37 -29.40 17.34 19.49
CA LEU A 37 -29.89 16.74 20.73
C LEU A 37 -30.36 17.81 21.74
N GLN A 38 -29.76 19.01 21.75
CA GLN A 38 -30.17 20.13 22.59
C GLN A 38 -31.47 20.78 22.14
N SER A 39 -31.70 20.86 20.83
CA SER A 39 -32.95 21.39 20.28
C SER A 39 -34.17 20.55 20.65
N VAL A 40 -34.01 19.22 20.74
CA VAL A 40 -35.07 18.26 21.05
C VAL A 40 -35.26 18.09 22.56
N TYR A 41 -34.17 17.99 23.33
CA TYR A 41 -34.22 17.71 24.77
C TYR A 41 -33.72 18.91 25.60
N LYS A 42 -34.55 19.92 25.78
CA LYS A 42 -34.17 21.23 26.35
C LYS A 42 -33.76 21.23 27.85
N SER A 43 -34.05 20.16 28.59
CA SER A 43 -33.97 20.14 30.06
C SER A 43 -32.68 19.53 30.63
N ASP A 44 -31.97 18.70 29.86
CA ASP A 44 -30.90 17.87 30.41
C ASP A 44 -29.53 18.41 29.99
N LYS A 45 -28.62 18.54 30.96
CA LYS A 45 -27.19 18.66 30.67
C LYS A 45 -26.79 17.49 29.78
N THR A 46 -25.95 17.76 28.78
CA THR A 46 -25.36 16.76 27.89
C THR A 46 -23.99 16.36 28.42
N PRO A 47 -23.87 15.38 29.36
CA PRO A 47 -22.57 14.83 29.69
C PRO A 47 -21.94 14.23 28.44
N LYS A 48 -20.88 14.89 28.00
CA LYS A 48 -20.05 14.53 26.87
C LYS A 48 -18.70 14.11 27.38
N ARG A 49 -18.24 12.96 26.89
CA ARG A 49 -16.98 12.37 27.30
C ARG A 49 -16.18 11.98 26.07
N VAL A 50 -15.02 12.59 25.90
CA VAL A 50 -14.04 12.25 24.88
C VAL A 50 -12.86 11.60 25.58
N VAL A 51 -12.61 10.33 25.28
CA VAL A 51 -11.50 9.57 25.86
C VAL A 51 -10.57 9.13 24.74
N VAL A 52 -9.28 9.41 24.90
CA VAL A 52 -8.24 8.81 24.06
C VAL A 52 -7.45 7.82 24.90
N LYS A 53 -7.43 6.56 24.48
CA LYS A 53 -6.66 5.50 25.14
C LYS A 53 -5.39 5.20 24.37
N SER A 54 -4.35 4.77 25.09
CA SER A 54 -3.12 4.23 24.52
C SER A 54 -3.11 2.71 24.62
N LYS A 55 -2.24 2.06 23.82
CA LYS A 55 -2.03 0.60 23.92
C LYS A 55 -1.55 0.14 25.30
N LYS A 56 -0.99 1.05 26.10
CA LYS A 56 -0.49 0.78 27.45
C LYS A 56 -1.57 0.96 28.53
N GLY A 57 -2.81 1.26 28.15
CA GLY A 57 -3.92 1.49 29.08
C GLY A 57 -3.99 2.91 29.66
N ALA A 58 -2.99 3.77 29.42
CA ALA A 58 -3.12 5.19 29.80
C ALA A 58 -4.24 5.85 28.98
N SER A 59 -4.98 6.76 29.60
CA SER A 59 -6.09 7.49 28.99
C SER A 59 -6.04 8.98 29.30
N ILE A 60 -6.43 9.80 28.33
CA ILE A 60 -6.68 11.23 28.49
C ILE A 60 -8.18 11.45 28.26
N GLU A 61 -8.84 12.17 29.15
CA GLU A 61 -10.27 12.42 29.12
C GLU A 61 -10.56 13.92 29.14
N ASP A 62 -11.46 14.36 28.28
CA ASP A 62 -11.94 15.74 28.19
C ASP A 62 -13.43 15.70 27.76
N ASN A 63 -14.10 16.84 27.79
CA ASN A 63 -15.45 17.01 27.25
C ASN A 63 -15.43 17.26 25.74
N THR A 64 -14.30 17.65 25.14
CA THR A 64 -14.22 18.02 23.72
C THR A 64 -12.99 17.42 23.03
N ILE A 65 -13.09 17.16 21.74
CA ILE A 65 -11.95 16.69 20.93
C ILE A 65 -10.85 17.76 20.87
N LEU A 66 -11.22 19.05 20.80
CA LEU A 66 -10.25 20.15 20.84
C LEU A 66 -9.56 20.25 22.20
N GLY A 67 -10.24 19.96 23.30
CA GLY A 67 -9.64 19.88 24.63
C GLY A 67 -8.53 18.83 24.68
N ILE A 68 -8.80 17.63 24.16
CA ILE A 68 -7.78 16.58 24.00
C ILE A 68 -6.60 17.03 23.13
N ILE A 69 -6.86 17.72 22.02
CA ILE A 69 -5.79 18.21 21.12
C ILE A 69 -4.89 19.22 21.83
N LYS A 70 -5.43 20.01 22.76
CA LYS A 70 -4.71 21.04 23.51
C LYS A 70 -4.09 20.54 24.82
N ASP A 71 -4.39 19.32 25.26
CA ASP A 71 -3.84 18.75 26.49
C ASP A 71 -2.31 18.61 26.36
N GLU A 72 -1.55 19.18 27.30
CA GLU A 72 -0.08 19.14 27.29
C GLU A 72 0.48 17.70 27.27
N LYS A 73 -0.26 16.74 27.84
CA LYS A 73 0.15 15.33 27.87
C LYS A 73 0.00 14.64 26.52
N ILE A 74 -0.72 15.24 25.57
CA ILE A 74 -0.99 14.61 24.27
C ILE A 74 0.28 14.48 23.44
N GLU A 75 1.24 15.40 23.55
CA GLU A 75 2.45 15.41 22.71
C GLU A 75 3.22 14.09 22.81
N ASP A 76 3.33 13.55 24.03
CA ASP A 76 4.02 12.29 24.30
C ASP A 76 3.11 11.06 24.21
N PHE A 77 1.82 11.25 23.99
CA PHE A 77 0.82 10.20 23.99
C PHE A 77 0.87 9.38 22.70
N ASN A 78 0.63 8.06 22.82
CA ASN A 78 0.59 7.13 21.69
C ASN A 78 -0.83 6.56 21.54
N PRO A 79 -1.72 7.28 20.84
CA PRO A 79 -3.15 6.96 20.81
C PRO A 79 -3.40 5.63 20.08
N SER A 80 -4.26 4.80 20.66
CA SER A 80 -4.74 3.56 20.06
C SER A 80 -6.24 3.56 19.78
N GLU A 81 -7.01 4.26 20.59
CA GLU A 81 -8.47 4.34 20.52
C GLU A 81 -8.90 5.78 20.80
N LEU A 82 -9.87 6.28 20.03
CA LEU A 82 -10.60 7.51 20.30
C LEU A 82 -12.07 7.14 20.52
N LEU A 83 -12.59 7.49 21.69
CA LEU A 83 -13.95 7.25 22.10
C LEU A 83 -14.65 8.58 22.36
N VAL A 84 -15.80 8.79 21.73
CA VAL A 84 -16.68 9.94 21.96
C VAL A 84 -18.04 9.41 22.41
N GLU A 85 -18.42 9.74 23.63
CA GLU A 85 -19.70 9.38 24.22
C GLU A 85 -20.50 10.66 24.51
N ILE A 86 -21.71 10.74 23.98
CA ILE A 86 -22.67 11.79 24.31
C ILE A 86 -23.85 11.09 24.98
N ASN A 87 -24.06 11.40 26.25
CA ASN A 87 -25.18 10.87 27.03
C ASN A 87 -26.17 12.00 27.29
N LYS A 88 -27.46 11.75 27.09
CA LYS A 88 -28.51 12.72 27.38
C LYS A 88 -29.81 12.00 27.76
N GLY A 89 -30.16 11.99 29.04
CA GLY A 89 -31.28 11.19 29.54
C GLY A 89 -31.09 9.71 29.18
N GLU A 90 -32.02 9.14 28.42
CA GLU A 90 -31.97 7.76 27.92
C GLU A 90 -31.15 7.61 26.61
N PHE A 91 -30.81 8.72 25.97
CA PHE A 91 -30.06 8.73 24.73
C PHE A 91 -28.57 8.55 25.00
N LYS A 92 -27.99 7.61 24.27
CA LYS A 92 -26.55 7.36 24.24
C LYS A 92 -26.11 7.35 22.80
N PHE A 93 -25.14 8.19 22.48
CA PHE A 93 -24.39 8.16 21.23
C PHE A 93 -22.95 7.79 21.56
N LYS A 94 -22.42 6.78 20.87
CA LYS A 94 -21.05 6.31 21.02
C LYS A 94 -20.40 6.28 19.64
N LEU A 95 -19.27 6.95 19.51
CA LEU A 95 -18.38 6.87 18.36
C LEU A 95 -17.03 6.36 18.84
N GLU A 96 -16.52 5.33 18.19
CA GLU A 96 -15.27 4.67 18.55
C GLU A 96 -14.41 4.49 17.29
N ILE A 97 -13.15 4.90 17.39
CA ILE A 97 -12.15 4.70 16.34
C ILE A 97 -11.00 3.92 16.95
N THR A 98 -10.78 2.70 16.48
CA THR A 98 -9.69 1.83 16.94
C THR A 98 -8.58 1.77 15.90
N SER A 99 -7.33 1.67 16.35
CA SER A 99 -6.14 1.54 15.47
C SER A 99 -5.52 0.14 15.47
N GLU A 100 -6.26 -0.87 15.93
CA GLU A 100 -5.78 -2.26 15.95
C GLU A 100 -5.90 -2.89 14.57
N ASP A 101 -4.79 -3.42 14.04
CA ASP A 101 -4.64 -3.99 12.70
C ASP A 101 -5.12 -3.09 11.54
N THR A 102 -6.36 -3.28 11.09
CA THR A 102 -7.01 -2.46 10.05
C THR A 102 -7.75 -1.27 10.65
N GLY A 103 -8.08 -1.33 11.94
CA GLY A 103 -8.90 -0.38 12.67
C GLY A 103 -10.35 -0.38 12.21
N CYS A 104 -11.25 0.06 13.08
CA CYS A 104 -12.66 0.25 12.76
C CYS A 104 -13.14 1.63 13.20
N PHE A 105 -14.06 2.17 12.41
CA PHE A 105 -14.91 3.27 12.80
C PHE A 105 -16.27 2.67 13.17
N TYR A 106 -16.64 2.77 14.43
CA TYR A 106 -17.88 2.24 14.98
C TYR A 106 -18.74 3.37 15.52
N THR A 107 -20.02 3.38 15.18
CA THR A 107 -21.01 4.25 15.80
C THR A 107 -22.22 3.47 16.25
N ASN A 108 -22.71 3.74 17.45
CA ASN A 108 -23.94 3.19 17.99
C ASN A 108 -24.74 4.30 18.67
N HIS A 109 -26.06 4.28 18.48
CA HIS A 109 -26.96 5.17 19.18
C HIS A 109 -28.30 4.52 19.52
N ASN A 110 -28.82 4.83 20.70
CA ASN A 110 -30.14 4.37 21.13
C ASN A 110 -31.15 5.52 21.05
N ILE A 111 -31.52 5.93 19.84
CA ILE A 111 -32.47 7.02 19.59
C ILE A 111 -33.75 6.46 19.01
N GLU A 112 -34.88 6.65 19.72
CA GLU A 112 -36.21 6.21 19.27
C GLU A 112 -36.79 7.08 18.15
N ASP A 113 -36.48 8.38 18.16
CA ASP A 113 -36.89 9.31 17.10
C ASP A 113 -36.14 8.99 15.80
N VAL A 114 -36.88 8.45 14.84
CA VAL A 114 -36.38 8.05 13.52
C VAL A 114 -35.79 9.23 12.75
N LYS A 115 -36.39 10.42 12.84
CA LYS A 115 -35.93 11.60 12.11
C LYS A 115 -34.61 12.10 12.68
N LEU A 116 -34.54 12.24 14.01
CA LEU A 116 -33.32 12.60 14.73
C LEU A 116 -32.17 11.61 14.44
N SER A 117 -32.48 10.31 14.49
CA SER A 117 -31.55 9.23 14.15
C SER A 117 -31.05 9.32 12.70
N GLN A 118 -31.92 9.68 11.75
CA GLN A 118 -31.54 9.88 10.35
C GLN A 118 -30.65 11.12 10.15
N ASP A 119 -30.93 12.22 10.83
CA ASP A 119 -30.14 13.46 10.75
C ASP A 119 -28.72 13.25 11.29
N ILE A 120 -28.60 12.63 12.47
CA ILE A 120 -27.29 12.27 13.06
C ILE A 120 -26.52 11.32 12.13
N ARG A 121 -27.21 10.28 11.62
CA ARG A 121 -26.63 9.35 10.66
C ARG A 121 -26.19 10.04 9.37
N HIS A 122 -26.91 11.06 8.91
CA HIS A 122 -26.56 11.83 7.72
C HIS A 122 -25.24 12.58 7.93
N GLU A 123 -25.11 13.32 9.03
CA GLU A 123 -23.89 14.09 9.34
C GLU A 123 -22.68 13.16 9.52
N ILE A 124 -22.84 12.04 10.23
CA ILE A 124 -21.79 11.03 10.38
C ILE A 124 -21.40 10.44 9.02
N ARG A 125 -22.36 10.03 8.20
CA ARG A 125 -22.08 9.46 6.87
C ARG A 125 -21.41 10.47 5.95
N LYS A 126 -21.78 11.74 6.04
CA LYS A 126 -21.17 12.82 5.27
C LYS A 126 -19.69 12.98 5.65
N TRP A 127 -19.39 12.95 6.94
CA TRP A 127 -18.01 12.98 7.44
C TRP A 127 -17.23 11.73 7.02
N ILE A 128 -17.82 10.54 7.20
CA ILE A 128 -17.26 9.25 6.77
C ILE A 128 -16.88 9.33 5.29
N ARG A 129 -17.82 9.67 4.39
CA ARG A 129 -17.56 9.70 2.94
C ARG A 129 -16.42 10.64 2.54
N LYS A 130 -16.26 11.74 3.28
CA LYS A 130 -15.19 12.72 3.02
C LYS A 130 -13.82 12.19 3.45
N ASN A 131 -13.76 11.42 4.53
CA ASN A 131 -12.52 10.98 5.17
C ASN A 131 -12.24 9.47 5.03
N GLN A 132 -13.12 8.73 4.35
CA GLN A 132 -12.98 7.30 4.14
C GLN A 132 -11.77 7.03 3.26
N PRO A 133 -10.94 6.02 3.59
CA PRO A 133 -9.89 5.58 2.70
C PRO A 133 -10.46 5.21 1.33
N SER A 134 -9.77 5.60 0.26
CA SER A 134 -10.13 5.09 -1.08
C SER A 134 -10.13 3.55 -1.08
N TRP A 135 -10.96 2.98 -1.94
CA TRP A 135 -11.04 1.52 -2.17
C TRP A 135 -9.66 0.89 -2.42
N VAL A 136 -8.75 1.60 -3.10
CA VAL A 136 -7.39 1.12 -3.37
C VAL A 136 -6.61 0.91 -2.07
N HIS A 137 -6.75 1.79 -1.08
CA HIS A 137 -6.06 1.65 0.21
C HIS A 137 -6.61 0.49 1.03
N GLU A 138 -7.93 0.31 1.02
CA GLU A 138 -8.59 -0.81 1.70
C GLU A 138 -8.14 -2.16 1.11
N LYS A 139 -8.09 -2.26 -0.22
CA LYS A 139 -7.54 -3.45 -0.88
C LYS A 139 -6.06 -3.62 -0.61
N TRP A 140 -5.26 -2.56 -0.70
CA TRP A 140 -3.83 -2.66 -0.39
C TRP A 140 -3.61 -3.17 1.05
N ALA A 141 -4.32 -2.64 2.04
CA ALA A 141 -4.21 -3.08 3.43
C ALA A 141 -4.58 -4.57 3.63
N SER A 142 -5.53 -5.08 2.86
CA SER A 142 -6.02 -6.47 2.98
C SER A 142 -5.26 -7.48 2.11
N THR A 143 -4.79 -7.10 0.91
CA THR A 143 -4.25 -8.05 -0.08
C THR A 143 -2.74 -7.95 -0.32
N TYR A 144 -2.02 -7.03 0.33
CA TYR A 144 -0.58 -6.82 0.08
C TYR A 144 0.27 -8.10 0.15
N GLN A 145 -0.02 -9.02 1.08
CA GLN A 145 0.73 -10.27 1.20
C GLN A 145 0.58 -11.15 -0.05
N LEU A 146 -0.65 -11.28 -0.56
CA LEU A 146 -0.93 -12.02 -1.79
C LEU A 146 -0.28 -11.35 -2.99
N ILE A 147 -0.29 -10.02 -3.06
CA ILE A 147 0.37 -9.25 -4.13
C ILE A 147 1.88 -9.53 -4.12
N ILE A 148 2.53 -9.52 -2.95
CA ILE A 148 3.97 -9.79 -2.85
C ILE A 148 4.29 -11.22 -3.28
N ILE A 149 3.56 -12.21 -2.78
CA ILE A 149 3.77 -13.62 -3.14
C ILE A 149 3.58 -13.84 -4.63
N PHE A 150 2.49 -13.30 -5.20
CA PHE A 150 2.23 -13.42 -6.63
C PHE A 150 3.31 -12.71 -7.46
N SER A 151 3.75 -11.52 -7.04
CA SER A 151 4.85 -10.80 -7.70
C SER A 151 6.16 -11.59 -7.67
N LEU A 152 6.48 -12.26 -6.55
CA LEU A 152 7.66 -13.10 -6.43
C LEU A 152 7.61 -14.27 -7.42
N ILE A 153 6.47 -14.95 -7.51
CA ILE A 153 6.28 -16.06 -8.45
C ILE A 153 6.47 -15.56 -9.89
N LEU A 154 5.89 -14.42 -10.24
CA LEU A 154 6.07 -13.81 -11.56
C LEU A 154 7.53 -13.43 -11.83
N THR A 155 8.24 -12.88 -10.84
CA THR A 155 9.66 -12.55 -10.97
C THR A 155 10.52 -13.80 -11.15
N ILE A 156 10.23 -14.90 -10.45
CA ILE A 156 10.92 -16.18 -10.63
C ILE A 156 10.68 -16.73 -12.05
N ILE A 157 9.43 -16.75 -12.51
CA ILE A 157 9.10 -17.21 -13.87
C ILE A 157 9.80 -16.32 -14.91
N GLY A 158 9.69 -15.00 -14.76
CA GLY A 158 10.30 -14.04 -15.69
C GLY A 158 11.82 -14.17 -15.74
N THR A 159 12.48 -14.27 -14.59
CA THR A 159 13.93 -14.47 -14.53
C THR A 159 14.35 -15.84 -15.06
N SER A 160 13.56 -16.89 -14.87
CA SER A 160 13.85 -18.22 -15.46
C SER A 160 13.74 -18.24 -16.98
N MET A 161 12.85 -17.43 -17.57
CA MET A 161 12.76 -17.27 -19.02
C MET A 161 13.87 -16.39 -19.60
N LEU A 162 14.37 -15.45 -18.79
CA LEU A 162 15.49 -14.58 -19.15
C LEU A 162 16.83 -15.27 -18.95
N ASP A 163 16.91 -16.28 -18.07
CA ASP A 163 18.06 -17.17 -17.93
C ASP A 163 18.16 -18.04 -19.18
N LYS A 164 18.56 -17.40 -20.27
CA LYS A 164 19.26 -18.05 -21.37
C LYS A 164 20.63 -18.39 -20.80
N SER A 165 20.68 -19.37 -19.91
CA SER A 165 21.94 -19.98 -19.52
C SER A 165 22.52 -20.55 -20.81
N ILE A 166 23.33 -19.74 -21.50
CA ILE A 166 23.99 -20.10 -22.74
C ILE A 166 24.77 -21.35 -22.37
N SER A 167 24.40 -22.48 -22.97
CA SER A 167 25.10 -23.71 -22.65
C SER A 167 26.57 -23.51 -23.01
N ARG A 168 27.49 -24.23 -22.33
CA ARG A 168 28.93 -24.15 -22.68
C ARG A 168 29.16 -24.38 -24.18
N LEU A 169 28.29 -25.18 -24.82
CA LEU A 169 28.25 -25.40 -26.25
C LEU A 169 27.86 -24.13 -27.02
N ASP A 170 26.76 -23.47 -26.67
CA ASP A 170 26.29 -22.27 -27.35
C ASP A 170 27.29 -21.12 -27.23
N ALA A 171 27.94 -20.98 -26.05
CA ALA A 171 28.99 -19.99 -25.83
C ALA A 171 30.19 -20.26 -26.74
N TYR A 172 30.62 -21.52 -26.81
CA TYR A 172 31.70 -21.95 -27.68
C TYR A 172 31.36 -21.76 -29.16
N GLN A 173 30.15 -22.12 -29.58
CA GLN A 173 29.67 -21.93 -30.94
C GLN A 173 29.62 -20.44 -31.33
N SER A 174 29.21 -19.57 -30.40
CA SER A 174 29.24 -18.11 -30.60
C SER A 174 30.67 -17.60 -30.80
N GLN A 175 31.64 -18.06 -29.99
CA GLN A 175 33.05 -17.73 -30.19
C GLN A 175 33.58 -18.23 -31.54
N LEU A 176 33.30 -19.49 -31.88
CA LEU A 176 33.69 -20.05 -33.19
C LEU A 176 33.11 -19.25 -34.34
N LYS A 177 31.88 -18.74 -34.21
CA LYS A 177 31.25 -17.88 -35.22
C LYS A 177 31.99 -16.55 -35.37
N ILE A 178 32.39 -15.92 -34.27
CA ILE A 178 33.20 -14.70 -34.29
C ILE A 178 34.56 -14.97 -34.96
N GLU A 179 35.27 -16.01 -34.53
CA GLU A 179 36.57 -16.39 -35.12
C GLU A 179 36.45 -16.76 -36.61
N SER A 180 35.36 -17.43 -37.01
CA SER A 180 35.06 -17.73 -38.41
C SER A 180 34.87 -16.47 -39.23
N HIS A 181 34.14 -15.48 -38.71
CA HIS A 181 33.95 -14.20 -39.39
C HIS A 181 35.26 -13.45 -39.55
N GLU A 182 36.09 -13.37 -38.51
CA GLU A 182 37.41 -12.73 -38.59
C GLU A 182 38.34 -13.40 -39.61
N LEU A 183 38.34 -14.74 -39.65
CA LEU A 183 39.15 -15.51 -40.59
C LEU A 183 38.66 -15.31 -42.04
N LEU A 184 37.34 -15.27 -42.26
CA LEU A 184 36.77 -14.97 -43.57
C LEU A 184 37.05 -13.53 -44.00
N SER A 185 36.95 -12.56 -43.09
CA SER A 185 37.22 -11.14 -43.36
C SER A 185 38.69 -10.88 -43.69
N SER A 186 39.62 -11.61 -43.06
CA SER A 186 41.06 -11.52 -43.37
C SER A 186 41.48 -12.29 -44.63
N GLY A 187 40.59 -13.13 -45.17
CA GLY A 187 40.85 -13.97 -46.33
C GLY A 187 41.59 -15.27 -45.98
N ILE A 188 41.19 -16.37 -46.62
CA ILE A 188 41.82 -17.68 -46.40
C ILE A 188 43.06 -17.80 -47.30
N ASN A 189 44.22 -18.07 -46.69
CA ASN A 189 45.51 -18.26 -47.36
C ASN A 189 46.24 -19.49 -46.81
N ASN A 190 47.44 -19.79 -47.32
CA ASN A 190 48.19 -20.98 -46.91
C ASN A 190 48.61 -20.95 -45.43
N ASP A 191 48.75 -19.77 -44.83
CA ASP A 191 49.20 -19.61 -43.44
C ASP A 191 48.07 -19.86 -42.43
N ASN A 192 46.81 -19.62 -42.81
CA ASN A 192 45.64 -19.77 -41.92
C ASN A 192 44.71 -20.96 -42.27
N ILE A 193 45.01 -21.72 -43.33
CA ILE A 193 44.17 -22.84 -43.80
C ILE A 193 43.95 -23.91 -42.73
N SER A 194 44.97 -24.25 -41.94
CA SER A 194 44.85 -25.24 -40.86
C SER A 194 43.91 -24.77 -39.75
N LYS A 195 43.94 -23.47 -39.42
CA LYS A 195 43.03 -22.88 -38.44
C LYS A 195 41.59 -22.90 -38.97
N ALA A 196 41.39 -22.58 -40.25
CA ALA A 196 40.07 -22.61 -40.89
C ALA A 196 39.45 -24.02 -40.88
N VAL A 197 40.24 -25.05 -41.22
CA VAL A 197 39.79 -26.45 -41.18
C VAL A 197 39.45 -26.88 -39.75
N ASN A 198 40.27 -26.49 -38.76
CA ASN A 198 40.00 -26.83 -37.37
C ASN A 198 38.70 -26.20 -36.86
N ILE A 199 38.47 -24.91 -37.14
CA ILE A 199 37.22 -24.23 -36.78
C ILE A 199 36.01 -24.91 -37.43
N LEU A 200 36.10 -25.29 -38.71
CA LEU A 200 35.04 -26.01 -39.41
C LEU A 200 34.73 -27.36 -38.74
N LEU A 201 35.76 -28.14 -38.40
CA LEU A 201 35.60 -29.43 -37.75
C LEU A 201 34.98 -29.30 -36.36
N GLN A 202 35.44 -28.32 -35.58
CA GLN A 202 34.88 -28.04 -34.25
C GLN A 202 33.42 -27.62 -34.33
N TYR A 203 33.07 -26.79 -35.33
CA TYR A 203 31.70 -26.37 -35.58
C TYR A 203 30.78 -27.54 -35.97
N GLN A 204 31.23 -28.44 -36.86
CA GLN A 204 30.44 -29.60 -37.28
C GLN A 204 30.27 -30.66 -36.18
N THR A 205 31.31 -30.89 -35.38
CA THR A 205 31.32 -31.96 -34.37
C THR A 205 30.70 -31.54 -33.04
N SER A 206 30.38 -30.24 -32.85
CA SER A 206 30.00 -29.70 -31.55
C SER A 206 31.03 -30.01 -30.44
N TYR A 207 32.29 -30.20 -30.83
CA TYR A 207 33.37 -30.53 -29.90
C TYR A 207 33.80 -29.29 -29.12
N ILE A 208 33.80 -29.39 -27.79
CA ILE A 208 34.26 -28.33 -26.89
C ILE A 208 35.63 -28.73 -26.32
N PRO A 209 36.68 -27.96 -26.56
CA PRO A 209 38.00 -28.21 -25.97
C PRO A 209 37.94 -28.23 -24.44
N LYS A 210 38.72 -29.11 -23.81
CA LYS A 210 38.70 -29.25 -22.33
C LYS A 210 39.20 -27.99 -21.63
N ASP A 211 40.12 -27.28 -22.27
CA ASP A 211 40.73 -26.02 -21.88
C ASP A 211 39.84 -24.78 -22.14
N PHE A 212 38.72 -24.92 -22.84
CA PHE A 212 37.78 -23.81 -23.03
C PHE A 212 37.10 -23.44 -21.70
N SER A 213 37.61 -22.41 -21.04
CA SER A 213 36.99 -21.79 -19.88
C SER A 213 36.07 -20.66 -20.33
N TYR A 214 34.76 -20.88 -20.28
CA TYR A 214 33.80 -19.81 -20.41
C TYR A 214 33.62 -19.16 -19.05
N ILE A 215 34.02 -17.89 -18.92
CA ILE A 215 33.59 -17.07 -17.80
C ILE A 215 32.15 -16.70 -18.14
N GLN A 216 31.20 -17.35 -17.48
CA GLN A 216 29.81 -16.94 -17.56
C GLN A 216 29.73 -15.54 -16.97
N ASP A 217 29.70 -14.54 -17.84
CA ASP A 217 29.36 -13.19 -17.42
C ASP A 217 27.95 -13.28 -16.85
N PRO A 218 27.75 -13.11 -15.53
CA PRO A 218 26.41 -13.07 -15.00
C PRO A 218 25.72 -11.93 -15.74
N GLU A 219 24.60 -12.21 -16.41
CA GLU A 219 23.81 -11.18 -17.05
C GLU A 219 23.50 -10.13 -15.96
N ASN A 220 24.19 -8.98 -16.05
CA ASN A 220 24.15 -7.93 -15.02
C ASN A 220 22.70 -7.51 -14.71
N ASN A 221 21.82 -7.71 -15.70
CA ASN A 221 20.40 -7.43 -15.65
C ASN A 221 19.63 -8.26 -14.61
N ILE A 222 19.93 -9.55 -14.39
CA ILE A 222 19.16 -10.39 -13.45
C ILE A 222 19.28 -9.85 -12.03
N SER A 223 20.50 -9.53 -11.59
CA SER A 223 20.75 -8.98 -10.25
C SER A 223 20.00 -7.65 -10.02
N SER A 224 19.95 -6.81 -11.07
CA SER A 224 19.23 -5.53 -11.04
C SER A 224 17.71 -5.72 -10.94
N ILE A 225 17.14 -6.74 -11.60
CA ILE A 225 15.71 -7.07 -11.53
C ILE A 225 15.35 -7.52 -10.10
N TRP A 226 16.16 -8.38 -9.49
CA TRP A 226 15.94 -8.83 -8.11
C TRP A 226 16.06 -7.69 -7.10
N LEU A 227 17.03 -6.78 -7.29
CA LEU A 227 17.17 -5.60 -6.45
C LEU A 227 15.94 -4.67 -6.57
N ALA A 228 15.48 -4.42 -7.80
CA ALA A 228 14.28 -3.64 -8.06
C ALA A 228 13.03 -4.28 -7.43
N TRP A 229 12.86 -5.60 -7.58
CA TRP A 229 11.78 -6.34 -6.96
C TRP A 229 11.82 -6.25 -5.43
N LEU A 230 13.01 -6.36 -4.82
CA LEU A 230 13.19 -6.24 -3.38
C LEU A 230 12.78 -4.85 -2.88
N ILE A 231 13.24 -3.79 -3.56
CA ILE A 231 12.87 -2.41 -3.21
C ILE A 231 11.36 -2.21 -3.31
N CYS A 232 10.73 -2.64 -4.41
CA CYS A 232 9.28 -2.57 -4.59
C CYS A 232 8.52 -3.37 -3.52
N SER A 233 9.02 -4.54 -3.15
CA SER A 233 8.43 -5.38 -2.10
C SER A 233 8.48 -4.70 -0.74
N VAL A 234 9.61 -4.09 -0.38
CA VAL A 234 9.75 -3.30 0.86
C VAL A 234 8.76 -2.13 0.85
N VAL A 235 8.59 -1.44 -0.27
CA VAL A 235 7.63 -0.35 -0.42
C VAL A 235 6.19 -0.83 -0.20
N ILE A 236 5.81 -1.97 -0.78
CA ILE A 236 4.47 -2.57 -0.65
C ILE A 236 4.22 -3.11 0.77
N LEU A 237 5.26 -3.60 1.45
CA LEU A 237 5.19 -4.11 2.83
C LEU A 237 4.84 -3.02 3.86
N ILE A 238 5.13 -1.75 3.57
CA ILE A 238 4.75 -0.61 4.41
C ILE A 238 3.26 -0.34 4.19
N LYS A 239 2.42 -1.24 4.73
CA LYS A 239 0.97 -1.16 4.61
C LYS A 239 0.40 0.04 5.37
N PRO A 240 -0.62 0.73 4.84
CA PRO A 240 -1.36 1.71 5.60
C PRO A 240 -2.09 1.02 6.77
N ARG A 241 -2.06 1.65 7.94
CA ARG A 241 -2.80 1.21 9.13
C ARG A 241 -3.72 2.35 9.58
N THR A 242 -4.74 2.03 10.37
CA THR A 242 -5.51 3.08 11.03
C THR A 242 -4.62 3.84 12.00
N ILE A 243 -4.55 5.16 11.84
CA ILE A 243 -3.72 6.05 12.63
C ILE A 243 -4.59 7.23 13.06
N ILE A 244 -4.68 7.40 14.38
CA ILE A 244 -5.22 8.59 15.00
C ILE A 244 -4.03 9.55 15.16
N GLY A 245 -4.03 10.62 14.38
CA GLY A 245 -2.95 11.60 14.24
C GLY A 245 -2.88 12.58 15.42
N LEU A 246 -2.94 12.06 16.64
CA LEU A 246 -2.68 12.80 17.88
C LEU A 246 -1.30 12.43 18.44
N GLY A 247 -0.69 13.37 19.16
CA GLY A 247 0.57 13.17 19.86
C GLY A 247 1.70 12.67 18.94
N LYS A 248 2.39 11.61 19.39
CA LYS A 248 3.50 10.99 18.63
C LYS A 248 3.11 10.49 17.25
N LYS A 249 1.82 10.23 17.00
CA LYS A 249 1.31 9.73 15.71
C LYS A 249 0.92 10.84 14.72
N LYS A 250 0.99 12.12 15.11
CA LYS A 250 0.66 13.26 14.24
C LYS A 250 1.48 13.28 12.94
N ILE A 251 2.80 13.18 13.07
CA ILE A 251 3.73 13.14 11.91
C ILE A 251 3.51 11.87 11.08
N TRP A 252 3.27 10.73 11.74
CA TRP A 252 3.01 9.47 11.04
C TRP A 252 1.75 9.54 10.16
N ALA A 253 0.64 10.11 10.65
CA ALA A 253 -0.57 10.27 9.85
C ALA A 253 -0.30 11.08 8.56
N GLN A 254 0.46 12.18 8.67
CA GLN A 254 0.84 12.99 7.51
C GLN A 254 1.80 12.26 6.57
N PHE A 255 2.79 11.55 7.14
CA PHE A 255 3.74 10.74 6.38
C PHE A 255 3.00 9.67 5.57
N TYR A 256 2.08 8.92 6.18
CA TYR A 256 1.33 7.88 5.47
C TYR A 256 0.49 8.43 4.32
N LYS A 257 -0.14 9.60 4.47
CA LYS A 257 -0.85 10.26 3.36
C LYS A 257 0.07 10.58 2.18
N LYS A 258 1.25 11.16 2.45
CA LYS A 258 2.25 11.47 1.42
C LYS A 258 2.85 10.20 0.81
N TRP A 259 3.14 9.21 1.65
CA TRP A 259 3.69 7.92 1.26
C TRP A 259 2.77 7.19 0.27
N ILE A 260 1.48 7.12 0.59
CA ILE A 260 0.46 6.54 -0.29
C ILE A 260 0.46 7.22 -1.65
N TYR A 261 0.50 8.55 -1.68
CA TYR A 261 0.52 9.31 -2.94
C TYR A 261 1.79 9.02 -3.74
N LEU A 262 2.94 8.96 -3.08
CA LEU A 262 4.22 8.62 -3.68
C LEU A 262 4.21 7.21 -4.28
N VAL A 263 3.72 6.21 -3.54
CA VAL A 263 3.60 4.83 -4.03
C VAL A 263 2.65 4.76 -5.23
N GLY A 264 1.51 5.45 -5.16
CA GLY A 264 0.57 5.55 -6.28
C GLY A 264 1.21 6.16 -7.53
N ALA A 265 2.01 7.22 -7.38
CA ALA A 265 2.72 7.86 -8.48
C ALA A 265 3.80 6.94 -9.08
N ILE A 266 4.54 6.20 -8.25
CA ILE A 266 5.53 5.21 -8.72
C ILE A 266 4.84 4.11 -9.53
N ILE A 267 3.76 3.53 -9.01
CA ILE A 267 3.01 2.47 -9.70
C ILE A 267 2.51 2.98 -11.06
N LEU A 268 1.94 4.19 -11.10
CA LEU A 268 1.48 4.79 -12.36
C LEU A 268 2.63 5.03 -13.34
N GLY A 269 3.78 5.52 -12.87
CA GLY A 269 4.97 5.73 -13.69
C GLY A 269 5.50 4.43 -14.30
N VAL A 270 5.53 3.34 -13.53
CA VAL A 270 5.91 2.01 -14.01
C VAL A 270 4.95 1.51 -15.08
N ILE A 271 3.63 1.66 -14.88
CA ILE A 271 2.62 1.25 -15.87
C ILE A 271 2.80 2.03 -17.18
N ILE A 272 2.99 3.35 -17.11
CA ILE A 272 3.21 4.19 -18.30
C ILE A 272 4.47 3.75 -19.04
N GLY A 273 5.59 3.54 -18.32
CA GLY A 273 6.85 3.06 -18.91
C GLY A 273 6.65 1.76 -19.69
N LEU A 274 6.04 0.76 -19.06
CA LEU A 274 5.74 -0.53 -19.71
C LEU A 274 4.84 -0.39 -20.95
N CYS A 275 3.81 0.47 -20.89
CA CYS A 275 2.95 0.74 -22.04
C CYS A 275 3.73 1.39 -23.19
N THR A 276 4.65 2.32 -22.91
CA THR A 276 5.44 2.97 -23.96
C THR A 276 6.42 2.01 -24.63
N ASP A 277 7.06 1.12 -23.88
CA ASP A 277 7.97 0.12 -24.45
C ASP A 277 7.20 -0.93 -25.27
N PHE A 278 6.00 -1.31 -24.83
CA PHE A 278 5.12 -2.18 -25.59
C PHE A 278 4.72 -1.56 -26.94
N ILE A 279 4.33 -0.28 -26.97
CA ILE A 279 3.99 0.43 -28.22
C ILE A 279 5.20 0.53 -29.16
N LYS A 280 6.40 0.80 -28.63
CA LYS A 280 7.65 0.80 -29.42
C LYS A 280 7.95 -0.57 -30.01
N SER A 281 7.73 -1.65 -29.25
CA SER A 281 7.97 -3.00 -29.74
C SER A 281 7.03 -3.38 -30.89
N LEU A 282 5.77 -2.92 -30.86
CA LEU A 282 4.82 -3.15 -31.94
C LEU A 282 5.16 -2.37 -33.22
N THR A 283 5.71 -1.16 -33.09
CA THR A 283 6.07 -0.33 -34.25
C THR A 283 7.34 -0.81 -34.97
N ILE A 284 8.22 -1.55 -34.31
CA ILE A 284 9.41 -2.17 -34.95
C ILE A 284 9.01 -3.37 -35.84
N ILE A 285 7.86 -3.98 -35.58
CA ILE A 285 7.41 -5.19 -36.28
C ILE A 285 6.61 -4.85 -37.56
N THR A 286 6.13 -3.62 -37.70
CA THR A 286 5.38 -3.11 -38.86
C THR A 286 6.27 -2.33 -39.82
#